data_AF-A0A7C1UGP2-F1
#
_entry.id   AF-A0A7C1UGP2-F1
#
_cell.length_a   1.000
_cell.length_b   1.000
_cell.length_c   1.000
_cell.angle_alpha   90.00
_cell.angle_beta   90.00
_cell.angle_gamma   90.00
#
_symmetry.space_group_name_H-M   'P 1'
#
loop_
_entity.id
_entity.type
_entity.pdbx_description
1 polymer ?
#
loop_
_entity_poly.entity_id
_entity_poly.type
_entity_poly.pdbx_seq_one_letter_code
_entity_poly.pdbx_strand_id
1 'polypeptide(L)' 'MAAQILKSEQHLVAEKPYYEPVGCEVALFQAAYNNQLPVLLKGPTGCGKTRFMEHMAWRLQRPLITVSCPTT' A
#
# COMPACT_ATOMS: atom_id res chain seq x y z
N MET A 1 -24.14 -10.72 -0.26
CA MET A 1 -22.76 -10.30 -0.56
C MET A 1 -21.86 -11.51 -0.31
N ALA A 2 -21.36 -12.17 -1.35
CA ALA A 2 -20.49 -13.32 -1.18
C ALA A 2 -19.09 -12.81 -0.81
N ALA A 3 -18.62 -13.11 0.40
CA ALA A 3 -17.22 -12.88 0.77
C ALA A 3 -16.36 -13.83 -0.07
N GLN A 4 -15.73 -13.31 -1.12
CA GLN A 4 -14.71 -14.05 -1.85
C GLN A 4 -13.49 -14.17 -0.95
N ILE A 5 -13.00 -15.39 -0.75
CA ILE A 5 -11.73 -15.65 -0.07
C ILE A 5 -10.63 -15.11 -0.99
N LEU A 6 -10.07 -13.95 -0.64
CA LEU A 6 -8.94 -13.37 -1.37
C LEU A 6 -7.70 -14.23 -1.11
N LYS A 7 -7.19 -14.87 -2.16
CA LYS A 7 -5.91 -15.56 -2.11
C LYS A 7 -4.80 -14.51 -2.04
N SER A 8 -4.17 -14.39 -0.88
CA SER A 8 -3.09 -13.43 -0.60
C SER A 8 -1.96 -13.50 -1.62
N GLU A 9 -1.52 -14.72 -1.98
CA GLU A 9 -0.39 -14.97 -2.88
C GLU A 9 -0.54 -14.31 -4.26
N GLN A 10 -1.77 -14.11 -4.74
CA GLN A 10 -2.03 -13.54 -6.07
C GLN A 10 -1.87 -12.01 -6.09
N HIS A 11 -1.71 -11.37 -4.94
CA HIS A 11 -1.67 -9.92 -4.78
C HIS A 11 -0.26 -9.41 -4.44
N LEU A 12 0.78 -10.23 -4.65
CA LEU A 12 2.16 -9.83 -4.47
C LEU A 12 2.60 -8.88 -5.59
N VAL A 13 3.23 -7.77 -5.22
CA VAL A 13 3.87 -6.85 -6.17
C VAL A 13 5.26 -7.41 -6.48
N ALA A 14 5.38 -8.09 -7.62
CA ALA A 14 6.61 -8.80 -7.99
C ALA A 14 7.74 -7.85 -8.43
N GLU A 15 7.40 -6.88 -9.29
CA GLU A 15 8.37 -5.94 -9.85
C GLU A 15 8.46 -4.68 -9.00
N LYS A 16 9.66 -4.09 -8.90
CA LYS A 16 9.88 -2.86 -8.16
C LYS A 16 9.15 -1.71 -8.85
N PRO A 17 8.08 -1.13 -8.26
CA PRO A 17 7.43 0.02 -8.85
C PRO A 17 8.31 1.25 -8.67
N TYR A 18 8.37 2.11 -9.70
CA TYR A 18 8.99 3.42 -9.57
C TYR A 18 8.20 4.26 -8.57
N TYR A 19 8.91 4.76 -7.55
CA TYR A 19 8.43 5.69 -6.54
C TYR A 19 9.60 6.54 -6.08
N GLU A 20 9.43 7.86 -6.07
CA GLU A 20 10.42 8.84 -5.62
C GLU A 20 10.04 9.32 -4.20
N PRO A 21 10.83 9.01 -3.16
CA PRO A 21 10.59 9.54 -1.83
C PRO A 21 10.80 11.06 -1.81
N VAL A 22 9.87 11.77 -1.19
CA VAL A 22 9.93 13.23 -1.00
C VAL A 22 10.34 13.62 0.41
N GLY A 23 10.36 12.66 1.34
CA GLY A 23 10.75 12.86 2.73
C GLY A 23 11.02 11.55 3.46
N CYS A 24 10.58 11.47 4.71
CA CYS A 24 10.83 10.32 5.61
C CYS A 24 9.72 9.26 5.57
N GLU A 25 8.74 9.35 4.67
CA GLU A 25 7.54 8.52 4.64
C GLU A 25 7.84 7.02 4.54
N VAL A 26 8.88 6.63 3.82
CA VAL A 26 9.28 5.21 3.69
C VAL A 26 9.74 4.65 5.05
N ALA A 27 10.59 5.39 5.77
CA ALA A 27 11.08 4.98 7.08
C ALA A 27 9.97 5.00 8.14
N LEU A 28 9.12 6.04 8.12
CA LEU A 28 7.98 6.17 9.03
C LEU A 28 6.96 5.05 8.82
N PHE A 29 6.64 4.72 7.57
CA PHE A 29 5.73 3.62 7.26
C PHE A 29 6.31 2.28 7.68
N GLN A 30 7.61 2.05 7.45
CA GLN A 30 8.29 0.84 7.93
C GLN A 30 8.20 0.70 9.47
N ALA A 31 8.41 1.80 10.20
CA ALA A 31 8.29 1.81 11.65
C ALA A 31 6.85 1.53 12.10
N ALA A 32 5.85 2.16 11.47
CA ALA A 32 4.44 1.89 11.75
C ALA A 32 4.07 0.43 11.47
N TYR A 33 4.54 -0.13 10.35
CA TYR A 33 4.33 -1.53 9.99
C TYR A 33 4.92 -2.49 11.03
N ASN A 34 6.17 -2.25 11.46
CA ASN A 34 6.83 -3.08 12.47
C ASN A 34 6.09 -3.06 13.83
N ASN A 35 5.40 -1.95 14.14
CA ASN A 35 4.59 -1.79 15.34
C ASN A 35 3.10 -2.14 15.12
N GLN A 36 2.75 -2.68 13.95
CA GLN A 36 1.37 -3.07 13.60
C GLN A 36 0.35 -1.92 13.73
N LEU A 37 0.79 -0.69 13.48
CA LEU A 37 -0.05 0.51 13.58
C LEU A 37 -0.82 0.76 12.28
N PRO A 38 -2.14 1.05 12.34
CA PRO A 38 -2.89 1.51 11.18
C PRO A 38 -2.36 2.85 10.66
N VAL A 39 -2.24 2.99 9.34
CA VAL A 39 -1.73 4.20 8.68
C VAL A 39 -2.80 4.81 7.77
N LEU A 40 -3.04 6.12 7.92
CA LEU A 40 -3.87 6.91 7.02
C LEU A 40 -2.99 7.80 6.14
N LEU A 41 -3.08 7.63 4.81
CA LEU A 41 -2.38 8.47 3.86
C LEU A 41 -3.22 9.70 3.50
N LYS A 42 -2.70 10.90 3.78
CA LYS A 42 -3.34 12.18 3.43
C LYS A 42 -2.61 12.85 2.26
N GLY A 43 -3.36 13.49 1.37
CA GLY A 43 -2.82 14.31 0.28
C GLY A 43 -3.83 14.50 -0.85
N PRO A 44 -3.60 15.46 -1.77
CA PRO A 44 -4.50 15.71 -2.90
C PRO A 44 -4.53 14.53 -3.89
N THR A 45 -5.52 14.49 -4.77
CA THR A 45 -5.57 13.48 -5.84
C THR A 45 -4.33 13.58 -6.74
N GLY A 46 -3.78 12.45 -7.18
CA GLY A 46 -2.60 12.41 -8.05
C GLY A 46 -1.24 12.58 -7.37
N CYS A 47 -1.16 12.79 -6.05
CA CYS A 47 0.12 12.97 -5.35
C CYS A 47 0.91 11.67 -5.06
N GLY A 48 0.57 10.56 -5.71
CA GLY A 48 1.33 9.30 -5.59
C GLY A 48 0.99 8.39 -4.39
N LYS A 49 -0.09 8.61 -3.63
CA LYS A 49 -0.46 7.73 -2.49
C LYS A 49 -0.60 6.24 -2.85
N THR A 50 -1.28 5.94 -3.96
CA THR A 50 -1.44 4.56 -4.44
C THR A 50 -0.08 3.96 -4.80
N ARG A 51 0.76 4.74 -5.50
CA ARG A 51 2.10 4.31 -5.91
C ARG A 51 3.04 4.09 -4.73
N PHE A 52 2.91 4.89 -3.68
CA PHE A 52 3.61 4.69 -2.41
C PHE A 52 3.24 3.35 -1.77
N MET A 53 1.95 2.99 -1.75
CA MET A 53 1.51 1.70 -1.21
C MET A 53 2.03 0.51 -2.02
N GLU A 54 2.04 0.60 -3.35
CA GLU A 54 2.68 -0.40 -4.23
C GLU A 54 4.16 -0.56 -3.90
N HIS A 55 4.88 0.55 -3.73
CA HIS A 55 6.30 0.55 -3.37
C HIS A 55 6.56 -0.10 -2.01
N MET A 56 5.77 0.22 -0.99
CA MET A 56 5.91 -0.37 0.34
C MET A 56 5.53 -1.85 0.35
N ALA A 57 4.50 -2.26 -0.38
CA ALA A 57 4.12 -3.67 -0.50
C ALA A 57 5.22 -4.50 -1.16
N TRP A 58 5.80 -4.02 -2.26
CA TRP A 58 6.98 -4.63 -2.89
C TRP A 58 8.16 -4.70 -1.91
N ARG A 59 8.48 -3.60 -1.22
CA ARG A 59 9.61 -3.54 -0.29
C ARG A 59 9.46 -4.49 0.90
N LEU A 60 8.24 -4.64 1.41
CA LEU A 60 7.92 -5.52 2.53
C LEU A 60 7.69 -6.98 2.11
N GLN A 61 7.68 -7.27 0.80
CA GLN A 61 7.31 -8.57 0.25
C GLN A 61 5.95 -9.05 0.79
N ARG A 62 4.97 -8.13 0.78
CA ARG A 62 3.62 -8.38 1.27
C ARG A 62 2.59 -8.21 0.16
N PRO A 63 1.51 -9.00 0.18
CA PRO A 63 0.43 -8.85 -0.75
C PRO A 63 -0.33 -7.53 -0.51
N LEU A 64 -0.63 -6.81 -1.58
CA LEU A 64 -1.38 -5.56 -1.55
C LEU A 64 -2.80 -5.80 -2.04
N ILE A 65 -3.75 -5.79 -1.11
CA ILE A 65 -5.18 -5.89 -1.42
C ILE A 65 -5.73 -4.46 -1.49
N THR A 66 -6.20 -4.06 -2.66
CA THR A 66 -6.79 -2.74 -2.90
C THR A 66 -8.30 -2.86 -3.06
N VAL A 67 -9.05 -2.13 -2.23
CA VAL A 67 -10.51 -2.04 -2.35
C VAL A 67 -10.87 -0.61 -2.73
N SER A 68 -11.42 -0.44 -3.92
CA SER A 68 -12.00 0.84 -4.33
C SER A 68 -13.34 1.04 -3.63
N CYS A 69 -13.54 2.21 -3.01
CA CYS A 69 -14.81 2.59 -2.39
C CYS A 69 -15.53 3.61 -3.31
N PRO A 70 -16.47 3.16 -4.17
CA PRO A 70 -17.33 4.05 -4.92
C PRO A 70 -18.43 4.64 -4.03
N THR A 71 -18.98 5.80 -4.40
CA THR A 71 -19.99 6.55 -3.62
C THR A 71 -21.42 6.03 -3.76
N THR A 72 -21.64 4.89 -4.41
CA THR A 72 -22.98 4.37 -4.76
C THR A 72 -23.57 3.49 -3.68
#